data_AF-E6LDJ5-F1
#
_entry.id   AF-E6LDJ5-F1
#
_cell.length_a   1.000
_cell.length_b   1.000
_cell.length_c   1.000
_cell.angle_alpha   90.00
_cell.angle_beta   90.00
_cell.angle_gamma   90.00
#
_symmetry.space_group_name_H-M   'P 1'
#
loop_
_entity.id
_entity.type
_entity.pdbx_description
1 polymer ?
#
loop_
_entity_poly.entity_id
_entity_poly.type
_entity_poly.pdbx_seq_one_letter_code
_entity_poly.pdbx_strand_id
1 'polypeptide(L)' 'MYKQQFLCKNCGITFTAKTYYVDENCYISKPLKFAITVALKEKKSMKDIASEYGVSSKTVERILHSFYKEPQ' A
#
# COMPACT_ATOMS: atom_id res chain seq x y z
N MET A 1 -0.29 -9.84 8.08
CA MET A 1 -1.58 -10.24 7.46
C MET A 1 -1.27 -11.00 6.18
N TYR A 2 -1.72 -12.26 6.06
CA TYR A 2 -1.53 -13.04 4.85
C TYR A 2 -2.66 -12.75 3.87
N LYS A 3 -2.31 -12.28 2.67
CA LYS A 3 -3.25 -12.07 1.57
C LYS A 3 -3.70 -13.44 1.04
N GLN A 4 -4.99 -13.75 1.08
CA GLN A 4 -5.52 -14.96 0.45
C GLN A 4 -5.58 -14.80 -1.07
N GLN A 5 -4.96 -15.74 -1.77
CA GLN A 5 -5.01 -15.86 -3.23
C GLN A 5 -5.84 -17.09 -3.59
N PHE A 6 -6.78 -16.91 -4.51
CA PHE A 6 -7.68 -17.95 -5.01
C PHE A 6 -7.20 -18.38 -6.38
N LEU A 7 -7.05 -19.69 -6.58
CA LEU A 7 -6.73 -20.28 -7.87
C LEU A 7 -8.01 -20.86 -8.50
N CYS A 8 -8.38 -20.35 -9.67
CA CYS A 8 -9.41 -20.94 -10.51
C CYS A 8 -8.90 -22.28 -11.08
N LYS A 9 -9.43 -23.41 -10.61
CA LYS A 9 -9.02 -24.74 -11.12
C LYS A 9 -9.39 -24.99 -12.58
N ASN A 10 -10.42 -24.30 -13.09
CA ASN A 10 -10.88 -24.47 -14.46
C ASN A 10 -10.05 -23.68 -15.49
N CYS A 11 -9.58 -22.50 -15.09
CA CYS A 11 -8.92 -21.54 -15.99
C CYS A 11 -7.45 -21.27 -15.63
N GLY A 12 -6.96 -21.80 -14.50
CA GLY A 12 -5.58 -21.60 -14.03
C GLY A 12 -5.27 -20.20 -13.51
N ILE A 13 -6.23 -19.27 -13.54
CA ILE A 13 -6.02 -17.87 -13.15
C ILE A 13 -6.02 -17.75 -11.63
N THR A 14 -5.02 -17.04 -11.10
CA THR A 14 -4.97 -16.65 -9.68
C THR A 14 -5.53 -15.26 -9.51
N PHE A 15 -6.43 -15.07 -8.55
CA PHE A 15 -6.99 -13.77 -8.20
C PHE A 15 -7.02 -13.57 -6.69
N THR A 16 -7.14 -12.33 -6.25
CA THR A 16 -7.35 -11.99 -4.85
C THR A 16 -8.81 -11.59 -4.66
N ALA A 17 -9.39 -11.87 -3.48
CA ALA A 17 -10.66 -11.26 -3.12
C ALA A 17 -10.55 -9.73 -3.20
N LYS A 18 -11.46 -9.11 -3.97
CA LYS A 18 -11.58 -7.66 -4.02
C LYS A 18 -12.15 -7.19 -2.69
N THR A 19 -11.43 -6.34 -1.97
CA THR A 19 -11.88 -5.77 -0.71
C THR A 19 -11.85 -4.26 -0.80
N TYR A 20 -12.70 -3.58 -0.02
CA TYR A 20 -12.64 -2.12 0.06
C TYR A 20 -11.31 -1.65 0.70
N TYR A 21 -10.72 -2.44 1.59
CA TYR A 21 -9.58 -2.07 2.41
C TYR A 21 -8.22 -2.09 1.69
N VAL A 22 -8.03 -2.94 0.69
CA VAL A 22 -6.73 -3.14 0.01
C VAL A 22 -6.95 -3.09 -1.50
N ASP A 23 -6.13 -2.33 -2.21
CA ASP A 23 -6.16 -2.27 -3.68
C ASP A 23 -5.75 -3.61 -4.31
N GLU A 24 -6.20 -3.85 -5.54
CA GLU A 24 -5.75 -5.01 -6.32
C GLU A 24 -4.23 -5.02 -6.41
N ASN A 25 -3.64 -6.21 -6.27
CA ASN A 25 -2.18 -6.40 -6.31
C ASN A 25 -1.38 -5.60 -5.28
N CYS A 26 -2.01 -5.13 -4.20
CA CYS A 26 -1.35 -4.45 -3.09
C CYS A 26 -1.32 -5.31 -1.82
N TYR A 27 -0.33 -5.05 -0.95
CA TYR A 27 -0.21 -5.63 0.39
C TYR A 27 -0.47 -4.60 1.51
N ILE A 28 -0.62 -3.33 1.13
CA ILE A 28 -0.77 -2.20 2.06
C ILE A 28 -2.21 -1.73 1.99
N SER A 29 -2.86 -1.66 3.14
CA SER A 29 -4.24 -1.19 3.23
C SER A 29 -4.34 0.31 2.96
N LYS A 30 -5.49 0.74 2.41
CA LYS A 30 -5.78 2.15 2.15
C LYS A 30 -5.68 3.02 3.41
N PRO A 31 -6.17 2.60 4.60
CA PRO A 31 -6.00 3.38 5.82
C PRO A 31 -4.53 3.56 6.21
N LEU A 32 -3.69 2.53 6.01
CA LEU A 32 -2.25 2.63 6.29
C LEU A 32 -1.56 3.61 5.32
N LYS A 33 -1.91 3.58 4.02
CA LYS A 33 -1.44 4.58 3.06
C LYS A 33 -1.83 6.00 3.50
N PHE A 34 -3.08 6.18 3.93
CA PHE A 34 -3.57 7.48 4.40
C PHE A 34 -2.82 7.96 5.65
N ALA A 35 -2.60 7.09 6.64
CA ALA A 35 -1.85 7.43 7.85
C ALA A 35 -0.39 7.84 7.53
N ILE A 36 0.28 7.10 6.64
CA ILE A 36 1.63 7.45 6.15
C ILE A 36 1.61 8.81 5.45
N THR A 37 0.59 9.10 4.63
CA THR A 37 0.44 10.40 3.97
C THR A 37 0.24 11.55 4.96
N VAL A 38 -0.55 11.35 6.02
CA VAL A 38 -0.71 12.36 7.08
C VAL A 38 0.62 12.60 7.78
N ALA A 39 1.35 11.53 8.13
CA ALA A 39 2.67 11.65 8.75
C ALA A 39 3.71 12.33 7.84
N LEU A 40 3.63 12.14 6.52
CA LEU A 40 4.48 12.80 5.53
C LEU A 40 4.24 14.32 5.43
N LYS A 41 3.07 14.81 5.85
CA LYS A 41 2.80 16.25 5.95
C LYS A 41 3.44 16.89 7.18
N GLU A 42 3.76 16.09 8.20
CA GLU A 42 4.46 16.55 9.39
C GLU A 42 5.97 16.64 9.14
N LYS A 43 6.70 17.35 10.02
CA LYS A 43 8.16 17.46 9.95
C LYS A 43 8.86 16.19 10.47
N LYS A 44 8.52 15.03 9.93
CA LYS A 44 9.11 13.71 10.24
C LYS A 44 9.94 13.20 9.06
N SER A 45 11.03 12.49 9.33
CA SER A 45 11.81 11.88 8.24
C SER A 45 11.11 10.63 7.70
N MET A 46 11.32 10.29 6.42
CA MET A 46 10.74 9.07 5.84
C MET A 46 11.21 7.79 6.55
N LYS A 47 12.42 7.81 7.14
CA LYS A 47 12.95 6.68 7.92
C LYS A 47 12.21 6.51 9.24
N ASP A 48 11.88 7.62 9.90
CA ASP A 48 11.15 7.59 11.17
C ASP A 48 9.71 7.12 10.94
N ILE A 49 9.05 7.64 9.89
CA ILE A 49 7.71 7.20 9.47
C ILE A 49 7.74 5.70 9.11
N ALA A 50 8.75 5.26 8.37
CA ALA A 50 8.91 3.85 8.01
C ALA A 50 9.03 2.95 9.24
N SER A 51 9.81 3.37 10.24
CA SER A 51 9.94 2.67 11.52
C SER A 51 8.63 2.64 12.30
N GLU A 52 7.92 3.78 12.40
CA GLU A 52 6.65 3.93 13.12
C GLU A 52 5.54 3.02 12.55
N TYR A 53 5.46 2.92 11.22
CA TYR A 53 4.43 2.14 10.53
C TYR A 53 4.87 0.73 10.11
N GLY A 54 6.09 0.32 10.45
CA GLY A 54 6.62 -1.01 10.11
C GLY A 54 6.73 -1.28 8.60
N VAL A 55 7.04 -0.25 7.82
CA VAL A 55 7.20 -0.32 6.35
C VAL A 55 8.63 0.04 5.95
N SER A 56 9.01 -0.26 4.70
CA SER A 56 10.29 0.23 4.17
C SER A 56 10.23 1.73 3.85
N SER A 57 11.36 2.44 3.95
CA SER A 57 11.46 3.83 3.49
C SER A 57 11.09 3.98 2.02
N LYS A 58 11.41 2.98 1.18
CA LYS A 58 11.01 2.95 -0.23
C LYS A 58 9.49 2.88 -0.41
N THR A 59 8.79 2.20 0.51
CA THR A 59 7.33 2.19 0.52
C THR A 59 6.76 3.58 0.78
N VAL A 60 7.33 4.30 1.74
CA VAL A 60 6.94 5.68 2.07
C VAL A 60 7.17 6.61 0.87
N GLU A 61 8.33 6.49 0.21
CA GLU A 61 8.67 7.24 -1.00
C GLU A 61 7.71 6.94 -2.17
N ARG A 62 7.35 5.66 -2.38
CA ARG A 62 6.37 5.27 -3.41
C ARG A 62 4.98 5.85 -3.15
N ILE A 63 4.56 5.87 -1.88
CA ILE A 63 3.29 6.49 -1.48
C ILE A 63 3.36 8.00 -1.77
N LEU A 64 4.45 8.68 -1.39
CA LEU A 64 4.66 10.09 -1.71
C LEU A 64 4.57 10.35 -3.22
N HIS A 65 5.32 9.59 -4.03
CA HIS A 65 5.34 9.75 -5.49
C HIS A 65 3.99 9.43 -6.14
N SER A 66 3.14 8.61 -5.52
CA SER A 66 1.80 8.32 -6.04
C SER A 66 0.88 9.55 -6.06
N PHE A 67 1.14 10.56 -5.23
CA PHE A 67 0.40 11.82 -5.22
C PHE A 67 0.88 12.84 -6.26
N TYR A 68 2.14 12.73 -6.71
CA TYR A 68 2.73 13.63 -7.71
C TYR A 68 2.61 13.11 -9.14
N LYS A 69 2.09 11.90 -9.35
CA LYS A 69 1.65 11.50 -10.68
C LYS A 69 0.37 12.27 -10.98
N GLU A 70 0.47 13.32 -11.79
CA GLU A 70 -0.70 14.01 -12.36
C GLU A 70 -1.68 12.98 -12.96
N PRO A 71 -3.00 13.19 -12.82
CA PRO A 71 -3.95 12.45 -13.64
C PRO A 71 -3.63 12.73 -15.11
N GLN A 72 -3.34 11.68 -15.87
CA GLN A 72 -3.37 11.72 -17.33
C GLN A 72 -4.82 11.67 -17.80
#